data_AF-A0A818J364-F1
#
_entry.id   AF-A0A818J364-F1
#
_cell.length_a   1.000
_cell.length_b   1.000
_cell.length_c   1.000
_cell.angle_alpha   90.00
_cell.angle_beta   90.00
_cell.angle_gamma   90.00
#
_symmetry.space_group_name_H-M   'P 1'
#
loop_
_entity.id
_entity.type
_entity.pdbx_description
1 polymer ?
#
loop_
_entity_poly.entity_id
_entity_poly.type
_entity_poly.pdbx_seq_one_letter_code
_entity_poly.pdbx_strand_id
1 'polypeptide(L)'
;MKRSSSSLDQQLTNNDDKIHQESYAKMVRRSSSRSEFNNEEKNQYNKQTTAVDQRVEDKTSYWLPRYSLILGSFSEPPTYVIHFLDSHLTFLQSFQICSLFGRVRIHGYTLHPLTFYSVYNYRTNSPVSIEFINSETTIPLLDIKSLISDIQLADNALLNVEQKGGDILLIRKESNNDSLFIKTMREHQFYKNWFSENYNLFERDNWKQLEQNLHIRLIETTDQIAVIPRKEFVSTADHIINRWLNVAVEDSPFIVLICGEKDMGKSTFIRYLTNRALDHISSTFSLTYFDCDIGQCEFSIGGCLSYVNLDSPLLGPPCSHIKSNPKPDRLLYYGLLSPQTSPVRYLQYINKLRQIWNIDQKNGNQKRSMILINTMGWGTGK
;
A
#
# COMPACT_ATOMS: atom_id res chain seq x y z
N MET A 1 28.39 68.98 -16.87
CA MET A 1 27.84 69.81 -15.78
C MET A 1 27.82 68.95 -14.52
N LYS A 2 28.61 69.32 -13.49
CA LYS A 2 28.70 68.71 -12.14
C LYS A 2 29.17 67.23 -12.07
N ARG A 3 29.79 66.73 -11.01
CA ARG A 3 30.77 67.18 -9.98
C ARG A 3 30.96 65.94 -9.10
N SER A 4 32.18 65.75 -8.62
CA SER A 4 32.64 64.78 -7.61
C SER A 4 31.82 64.74 -6.31
N SER A 5 31.62 63.55 -5.75
CA SER A 5 31.71 63.27 -4.30
C SER A 5 31.78 61.76 -4.03
N SER A 6 32.99 61.19 -4.14
CA SER A 6 33.38 59.91 -3.54
C SER A 6 34.14 60.20 -2.26
N SER A 7 33.67 59.72 -1.10
CA SER A 7 34.51 59.31 0.06
C SER A 7 33.77 59.19 1.40
N LEU A 8 32.44 59.39 1.49
CA LEU A 8 31.72 59.30 2.78
C LEU A 8 30.81 58.07 2.95
N ASP A 9 30.36 57.42 1.87
CA ASP A 9 29.42 56.28 1.97
C ASP A 9 30.07 54.89 2.11
N GLN A 10 31.41 54.80 2.01
CA GLN A 10 32.15 53.53 2.22
C GLN A 10 32.75 53.38 3.63
N GLN A 11 32.63 54.40 4.48
CA GLN A 11 33.06 54.32 5.89
C GLN A 11 31.90 54.08 6.87
N LEU A 12 30.64 54.16 6.43
CA LEU A 12 29.47 53.91 7.26
C LEU A 12 29.00 52.45 7.24
N THR A 13 29.25 51.70 6.15
CA THR A 13 28.83 50.29 6.04
C THR A 13 29.78 49.29 6.71
N ASN A 14 31.01 49.69 7.07
CA ASN A 14 31.99 48.80 7.72
C ASN A 14 32.03 48.91 9.25
N ASN A 15 31.32 49.87 9.85
CA ASN A 15 31.25 50.02 11.31
C ASN A 15 30.02 49.34 11.95
N ASP A 16 28.92 49.19 11.21
CA ASP A 16 27.70 48.54 11.73
C ASP A 16 27.82 47.00 11.81
N ASP A 17 28.59 46.37 10.91
CA ASP A 17 28.82 44.92 10.94
C ASP A 17 29.78 44.48 12.06
N LYS A 18 30.65 45.38 12.57
CA LYS A 18 31.53 45.09 13.72
C LYS A 18 30.80 45.22 15.06
N ILE A 19 29.83 46.13 15.18
CA ILE A 19 29.07 46.34 16.41
C ILE A 19 28.04 45.20 16.64
N HIS A 20 27.51 44.62 15.57
CA HIS A 20 26.59 43.47 15.66
C HIS A 20 27.28 42.15 16.01
N GLN A 21 28.53 41.92 15.60
CA GLN A 21 29.26 40.69 15.94
C GLN A 21 29.81 40.68 17.39
N GLU A 22 30.16 41.84 17.96
CA GLU A 22 30.61 41.91 19.37
C GLU A 22 29.45 41.82 20.38
N SER A 23 28.23 42.26 20.03
CA SER A 23 27.04 42.10 20.89
C SER A 23 26.58 40.65 20.99
N TYR A 24 26.69 39.86 19.90
CA TYR A 24 26.34 38.43 19.92
C TYR A 24 27.36 37.61 20.74
N ALA A 25 28.65 37.94 20.66
CA ALA A 25 29.71 37.27 21.43
C ALA A 25 29.65 37.59 22.95
N LYS A 26 29.15 38.78 23.35
CA LYS A 26 28.89 39.12 24.77
C LYS A 26 27.61 38.48 25.32
N MET A 27 26.62 38.21 24.47
CA MET A 27 25.37 37.54 24.85
C MET A 27 25.58 36.03 25.06
N VAL A 28 26.42 35.40 24.23
CA VAL A 28 26.79 33.97 24.36
C VAL A 28 27.76 33.69 25.52
N ARG A 29 28.51 34.69 26.03
CA ARG A 29 29.38 34.55 27.21
C ARG A 29 28.70 34.84 28.56
N ARG A 30 27.47 35.38 28.57
CA ARG A 30 26.69 35.66 29.80
C ARG A 30 25.63 34.58 30.12
N SER A 31 25.34 33.68 29.18
CA SER A 31 24.49 32.49 29.41
C SER A 31 25.26 31.30 30.00
N SER A 32 26.60 31.33 29.96
CA SER A 32 27.46 30.20 30.34
C SER A 32 27.96 30.24 31.79
N SER A 33 27.52 31.19 32.62
CA SER A 33 28.00 31.39 33.99
C SER A 33 26.88 31.43 35.04
N ARG A 34 25.70 30.85 34.75
CA ARG A 34 24.56 30.82 35.68
C ARG A 34 23.88 29.45 35.81
N SER A 35 24.48 28.39 35.28
CA SER A 35 23.96 27.01 35.32
C SER A 35 24.72 26.05 36.25
N GLU A 36 25.69 26.52 37.03
CA GLU A 36 26.55 25.65 37.85
C GLU A 36 26.15 25.50 39.33
N PHE A 37 25.03 26.07 39.77
CA PHE A 37 24.64 26.01 41.20
C PHE A 37 23.32 25.29 41.52
N ASN A 38 22.79 24.46 40.62
CA ASN A 38 21.55 23.69 40.89
C ASN A 38 21.61 22.20 40.45
N ASN A 39 22.82 21.64 40.29
CA ASN A 39 22.99 20.27 39.79
C ASN A 39 23.12 19.18 40.87
N GLU A 40 23.18 19.52 42.16
CA GLU A 40 23.30 18.49 43.21
C GLU A 40 21.94 17.98 43.72
N GLU A 41 20.89 18.82 43.76
CA GLU A 41 19.55 18.38 44.20
C GLU A 41 18.73 17.69 43.09
N LYS A 42 18.97 17.99 41.80
CA LYS A 42 18.35 17.24 40.67
C LYS A 42 18.91 15.83 40.48
N ASN A 43 20.10 15.55 41.02
CA ASN A 43 20.78 14.26 40.86
C ASN A 43 20.33 13.18 41.85
N GLN A 44 19.59 13.53 42.91
CA GLN A 44 18.96 12.52 43.79
C GLN A 44 17.56 12.11 43.31
N TYR A 45 16.79 13.01 42.69
CA TYR A 45 15.46 12.67 42.16
C TYR A 45 15.51 11.87 40.85
N ASN A 46 16.53 12.09 40.00
CA ASN A 46 16.73 11.32 38.76
C ASN A 46 17.38 9.94 38.95
N LYS A 47 17.87 9.60 40.15
CA LYS A 47 18.47 8.28 40.42
C LYS A 47 17.46 7.18 40.76
N GLN A 48 16.18 7.51 40.94
CA GLN A 48 15.12 6.51 41.20
C GLN A 48 14.26 6.17 39.98
N THR A 49 14.41 6.86 38.84
CA THR A 49 13.60 6.63 37.62
C THR A 49 14.38 6.15 36.40
N THR A 50 15.69 5.90 36.50
CA THR A 50 16.54 5.39 35.39
C THR A 50 17.22 4.06 35.73
N ALA A 51 16.45 3.09 36.21
CA ALA A 51 16.91 1.72 36.42
C ALA A 51 16.12 0.71 35.55
N VAL A 52 15.85 1.05 34.29
CA VAL A 52 15.54 0.08 33.22
C VAL A 52 16.07 0.68 31.91
N ASP A 53 16.69 -0.15 31.08
CA ASP A 53 17.24 0.16 29.75
C ASP A 53 18.59 0.89 29.68
N GLN A 54 19.63 0.17 30.14
CA GLN A 54 20.86 0.09 29.36
C GLN A 54 21.14 -1.39 29.07
N ARG A 55 20.66 -1.87 27.92
CA ARG A 55 21.18 -3.08 27.27
C ARG A 55 21.74 -2.69 25.92
N VAL A 56 23.05 -2.91 25.80
CA VAL A 56 23.83 -3.32 24.63
C VAL A 56 23.17 -3.03 23.27
N GLU A 57 23.81 -2.14 22.49
CA GLU A 57 23.58 -1.99 21.06
C GLU A 57 23.90 -3.31 20.33
N ASP A 58 22.90 -4.18 20.24
CA ASP A 58 22.92 -5.30 19.29
C ASP A 58 22.55 -4.79 17.90
N LYS A 59 23.41 -5.09 16.91
CA LYS A 59 23.22 -4.81 15.48
C LYS A 59 22.15 -5.73 14.83
N THR A 60 21.03 -5.92 15.50
CA THR A 60 19.84 -6.65 15.04
C THR A 60 18.59 -5.87 15.45
N SER A 61 18.59 -4.55 15.24
CA SER A 61 17.39 -3.73 15.42
C SER A 61 16.43 -3.97 14.26
N TYR A 62 15.72 -5.09 14.28
CA TYR A 62 14.54 -5.28 13.44
C TYR A 62 13.51 -4.19 13.82
N TRP A 63 13.12 -3.36 12.86
CA TRP A 63 12.12 -2.31 13.10
C TRP A 63 10.75 -2.97 13.29
N LEU A 64 10.38 -3.24 14.55
CA LEU A 64 9.06 -3.77 14.89
C LEU A 64 8.04 -2.63 14.87
N PRO A 65 6.86 -2.84 14.25
CA PRO A 65 5.81 -1.85 14.24
C PRO A 65 5.32 -1.51 15.66
N ARG A 66 5.06 -0.23 15.95
CA ARG A 66 4.42 0.25 17.17
C ARG A 66 2.92 -0.02 17.11
N TYR A 67 2.43 -0.75 18.08
CA TYR A 67 1.02 -1.05 18.26
C TYR A 67 0.63 -0.80 19.72
N SER A 68 -0.65 -0.53 19.95
CA SER A 68 -1.16 -0.28 21.31
C SER A 68 -2.05 -1.40 21.84
N LEU A 69 -2.45 -2.34 20.96
CA LEU A 69 -3.29 -3.48 21.29
C LEU A 69 -3.17 -4.59 20.22
N ILE A 70 -3.04 -5.84 20.68
CA ILE A 70 -3.36 -7.05 19.90
C ILE A 70 -4.20 -7.92 20.81
N LEU A 71 -5.44 -8.19 20.42
CA LEU A 71 -6.34 -9.11 21.11
C LEU A 71 -6.71 -10.24 20.15
N GLY A 72 -6.70 -11.48 20.64
CA GLY A 72 -7.06 -12.65 19.85
C GLY A 72 -8.19 -13.44 20.49
N SER A 73 -9.05 -14.02 19.66
CA SER A 73 -9.94 -15.11 20.06
C SER A 73 -9.54 -16.38 19.34
N PHE A 74 -9.63 -17.52 20.05
CA PHE A 74 -9.42 -18.86 19.51
C PHE A 74 -10.72 -19.48 18.98
N SER A 75 -11.81 -18.70 18.91
CA SER A 75 -13.01 -19.10 18.17
C SER A 75 -12.64 -19.44 16.73
N GLU A 76 -13.36 -20.36 16.08
CA GLU A 76 -13.17 -20.63 14.66
C GLU A 76 -14.05 -19.71 13.79
N PRO A 77 -13.49 -18.92 12.85
CA PRO A 77 -12.06 -18.78 12.55
C PRO A 77 -11.31 -17.90 13.57
N PRO A 78 -10.03 -18.21 13.87
CA PRO A 78 -9.23 -17.40 14.78
C PRO A 78 -9.17 -15.97 14.29
N THR A 79 -9.40 -15.03 15.21
CA THR A 79 -9.70 -13.64 14.87
C THR A 79 -8.91 -12.73 15.80
N TYR A 80 -8.26 -11.74 15.21
CA TYR A 80 -7.39 -10.79 15.90
C TYR A 80 -7.79 -9.36 15.62
N VAL A 81 -7.81 -8.56 16.68
CA VAL A 81 -8.02 -7.12 16.67
C VAL A 81 -6.67 -6.46 16.88
N ILE A 82 -6.23 -5.64 15.93
CA ILE A 82 -4.97 -4.92 15.98
C ILE A 82 -5.25 -3.42 15.99
N HIS A 83 -4.77 -2.74 17.03
CA HIS A 83 -4.66 -1.29 17.03
C HIS A 83 -3.21 -0.90 16.78
N PHE A 84 -2.97 -0.36 15.60
CA PHE A 84 -1.65 -0.05 15.08
C PHE A 84 -1.38 1.46 15.03
N LEU A 85 -0.15 1.88 15.34
CA LEU A 85 0.21 3.29 15.50
C LEU A 85 1.21 3.83 14.47
N ASP A 86 1.81 2.98 13.62
CA ASP A 86 2.62 3.50 12.51
C ASP A 86 1.83 3.62 11.22
N SER A 87 2.47 4.22 10.22
CA SER A 87 1.87 4.47 8.91
C SER A 87 1.68 3.21 8.08
N HIS A 88 2.51 2.18 8.26
CA HIS A 88 2.47 0.98 7.41
C HIS A 88 2.72 -0.32 8.18
N LEU A 89 2.00 -1.37 7.79
CA LEU A 89 2.12 -2.73 8.32
C LEU A 89 2.14 -3.74 7.16
N THR A 90 3.03 -4.73 7.20
CA THR A 90 3.12 -5.73 6.12
C THR A 90 3.14 -7.14 6.69
N PHE A 91 2.24 -7.98 6.20
CA PHE A 91 2.23 -9.41 6.49
C PHE A 91 2.57 -10.21 5.25
N LEU A 92 3.27 -11.33 5.42
CA LEU A 92 3.37 -12.40 4.42
C LEU A 92 2.23 -13.40 4.60
N GLN A 93 2.02 -14.20 3.56
CA GLN A 93 0.94 -15.17 3.41
C GLN A 93 -0.43 -14.51 3.15
N SER A 94 -1.47 -15.32 3.23
CA SER A 94 -2.84 -14.94 2.94
C SER A 94 -3.65 -14.74 4.21
N PHE A 95 -4.39 -13.64 4.28
CA PHE A 95 -5.27 -13.32 5.41
C PHE A 95 -6.48 -12.54 4.92
N GLN A 96 -7.53 -12.54 5.75
CA GLN A 96 -8.64 -11.63 5.58
C GLN A 96 -8.47 -10.45 6.51
N ILE A 97 -8.77 -9.26 5.99
CA ILE A 97 -8.70 -8.00 6.71
C ILE A 97 -10.01 -7.26 6.58
N CYS A 98 -10.44 -6.64 7.68
CA CYS A 98 -11.58 -5.76 7.73
C CYS A 98 -11.20 -4.53 8.55
N SER A 99 -11.44 -3.34 7.99
CA SER A 99 -11.35 -2.09 8.76
C SER A 99 -12.61 -1.99 9.63
N LEU A 100 -12.43 -2.07 10.95
CA LEU A 100 -13.52 -1.83 11.90
C LEU A 100 -13.72 -0.33 12.09
N PHE A 101 -12.61 0.39 12.22
CA PHE A 101 -12.62 1.84 12.42
C PHE A 101 -11.56 2.56 11.60
N GLY A 102 -11.90 3.81 11.27
CA GLY A 102 -11.20 4.74 10.38
C GLY A 102 -10.95 4.25 8.97
N ARG A 103 -9.76 4.54 8.42
CA ARG A 103 -9.48 4.38 6.99
C ARG A 103 -8.15 3.69 6.76
N VAL A 104 -8.25 2.56 6.07
CA VAL A 104 -7.10 1.73 5.73
C VAL A 104 -7.01 1.63 4.22
N ARG A 105 -5.80 1.72 3.69
CA ARG A 105 -5.53 1.54 2.27
C ARG A 105 -4.56 0.41 2.05
N ILE A 106 -4.79 -0.40 1.02
CA ILE A 106 -3.87 -1.43 0.59
C ILE A 106 -3.62 -1.24 -0.89
N HIS A 107 -2.36 -0.96 -1.23
CA HIS A 107 -1.92 -0.79 -2.62
C HIS A 107 -2.85 0.10 -3.48
N GLY A 108 -3.27 1.24 -2.93
CA GLY A 108 -4.14 2.21 -3.60
C GLY A 108 -5.61 2.10 -3.22
N TYR A 109 -6.12 0.92 -2.89
CA TYR A 109 -7.55 0.73 -2.66
C TYR A 109 -7.92 1.05 -1.21
N THR A 110 -8.95 1.88 -1.00
CA THR A 110 -9.42 2.24 0.34
C THR A 110 -10.46 1.23 0.79
N LEU A 111 -10.19 0.49 1.87
CA LEU A 111 -11.11 -0.53 2.35
C LEU A 111 -12.44 0.09 2.79
N HIS A 112 -13.55 -0.51 2.37
CA HIS A 112 -14.84 -0.15 2.93
C HIS A 112 -14.93 -0.67 4.38
N PRO A 113 -15.39 0.15 5.34
CA PRO A 113 -15.59 -0.29 6.71
C PRO A 113 -16.48 -1.51 6.79
N LEU A 114 -16.21 -2.39 7.77
CA LEU A 114 -17.01 -3.58 8.07
C LEU A 114 -17.09 -4.60 6.92
N THR A 115 -16.23 -4.47 5.91
CA THR A 115 -16.15 -5.37 4.76
C THR A 115 -14.85 -6.16 4.83
N PHE A 116 -14.94 -7.48 4.68
CA PHE A 116 -13.77 -8.35 4.61
C PHE A 116 -13.18 -8.37 3.20
N TYR A 117 -11.87 -8.21 3.13
CA TYR A 117 -11.08 -8.37 1.92
C TYR A 117 -10.01 -9.43 2.15
N SER A 118 -9.76 -10.22 1.12
CA SER A 118 -8.66 -11.17 1.12
C SER A 118 -7.39 -10.51 0.58
N VAL A 119 -6.29 -10.65 1.30
CA VAL A 119 -4.97 -10.16 0.90
C VAL A 119 -4.04 -11.35 0.71
N TYR A 120 -3.23 -11.33 -0.34
CA TYR A 120 -2.33 -12.42 -0.70
C TYR A 120 -0.90 -11.91 -0.87
N ASN A 121 -0.07 -12.08 0.15
CA ASN A 121 1.35 -11.71 0.13
C ASN A 121 2.25 -12.95 0.08
N TYR A 122 2.16 -13.72 -1.00
CA TYR A 122 3.07 -14.83 -1.26
C TYR A 122 4.47 -14.33 -1.64
N ARG A 123 5.50 -15.16 -1.45
CA ARG A 123 6.91 -14.81 -1.78
C ARG A 123 7.21 -14.74 -3.29
N THR A 124 6.18 -14.74 -4.13
CA THR A 124 6.33 -14.66 -5.59
C THR A 124 6.57 -13.23 -6.08
N ASN A 125 6.17 -12.23 -5.29
CA ASN A 125 6.20 -10.81 -5.64
C ASN A 125 6.48 -9.97 -4.38
N SER A 126 6.75 -8.67 -4.58
CA SER A 126 6.83 -7.73 -3.46
C SER A 126 5.48 -7.67 -2.73
N PRO A 127 5.44 -7.90 -1.40
CA PRO A 127 4.21 -7.84 -0.62
C PRO A 127 3.62 -6.42 -0.63
N VAL A 128 2.29 -6.34 -0.63
CA VAL A 128 1.58 -5.07 -0.46
C VAL A 128 1.54 -4.71 1.02
N SER A 129 1.83 -3.44 1.31
CA SER A 129 1.71 -2.89 2.66
C SER A 129 0.28 -2.39 2.93
N ILE A 130 -0.12 -2.50 4.19
CA ILE A 130 -1.33 -1.91 4.75
C ILE A 130 -0.95 -0.51 5.21
N GLU A 131 -1.44 0.51 4.52
CA GLU A 131 -1.28 1.92 4.86
C GLU A 131 -2.43 2.36 5.76
N PHE A 132 -2.07 3.01 6.87
CA PHE A 132 -3.01 3.68 7.74
C PHE A 132 -3.22 5.13 7.26
N ILE A 133 -4.49 5.55 7.15
CA ILE A 133 -4.87 6.90 6.79
C ILE A 133 -5.51 7.55 8.01
N ASN A 134 -4.80 8.53 8.59
CA ASN A 134 -5.39 9.40 9.63
C ASN A 134 -6.73 9.96 9.15
N SER A 135 -7.80 9.63 9.86
CA SER A 135 -9.12 10.17 9.61
C SER A 135 -9.61 10.88 10.87
N GLU A 136 -9.86 12.19 10.76
CA GLU A 136 -10.47 13.00 11.84
C GLU A 136 -11.96 12.68 12.03
N THR A 137 -12.53 11.83 11.17
CA THR A 137 -13.94 11.44 11.24
C THR A 137 -14.24 10.72 12.53
N THR A 138 -15.21 11.23 13.28
CA THR A 138 -15.82 10.54 14.42
C THR A 138 -16.25 9.15 14.02
N ILE A 139 -15.80 8.18 14.79
CA ILE A 139 -16.07 6.76 14.61
C ILE A 139 -17.55 6.50 14.93
N PRO A 140 -18.38 6.08 13.95
CA PRO A 140 -19.69 5.52 14.28
C PRO A 140 -19.44 4.15 14.91
N LEU A 141 -19.77 3.99 16.18
CA LEU A 141 -19.81 2.69 16.87
C LEU A 141 -20.96 1.86 16.26
N LEU A 142 -20.71 1.30 15.07
CA LEU A 142 -21.53 0.24 14.48
C LEU A 142 -21.25 -1.07 15.21
N ASP A 143 -22.18 -2.04 15.16
CA ASP A 143 -22.07 -3.30 15.89
C ASP A 143 -20.88 -4.16 15.41
N ILE A 144 -19.67 -3.90 15.93
CA ILE A 144 -18.50 -4.79 15.83
C ILE A 144 -18.87 -6.20 16.31
N LYS A 145 -19.81 -6.29 17.26
CA LYS A 145 -20.39 -7.53 17.76
C LYS A 145 -20.98 -8.43 16.66
N SER A 146 -21.35 -7.87 15.51
CA SER A 146 -21.79 -8.65 14.35
C SER A 146 -20.64 -9.31 13.58
N LEU A 147 -19.43 -8.72 13.63
CA LEU A 147 -18.24 -9.20 12.92
C LEU A 147 -17.33 -10.06 13.80
N ILE A 148 -17.36 -9.82 15.11
CA ILE A 148 -16.58 -10.55 16.11
C ILE A 148 -17.56 -11.40 16.92
N SER A 149 -17.52 -12.71 16.70
CA SER A 149 -18.36 -13.67 17.43
C SER A 149 -18.05 -13.72 18.93
N ASP A 150 -16.80 -13.47 19.31
CA ASP A 150 -16.36 -13.38 20.69
C ASP A 150 -16.75 -12.02 21.30
N ILE A 151 -17.74 -12.05 22.17
CA ILE A 151 -18.31 -10.85 22.82
C ILE A 151 -17.26 -10.12 23.65
N GLN A 152 -16.38 -10.84 24.36
CA GLN A 152 -15.35 -10.21 25.18
C GLN A 152 -14.29 -9.53 24.30
N LEU A 153 -13.91 -10.16 23.20
CA LEU A 153 -13.01 -9.56 22.22
C LEU A 153 -13.62 -8.29 21.62
N ALA A 154 -14.92 -8.32 21.26
CA ALA A 154 -15.64 -7.18 20.73
C ALA A 154 -15.71 -6.01 21.75
N ASP A 155 -16.07 -6.29 23.01
CA ASP A 155 -16.16 -5.29 24.07
C ASP A 155 -14.78 -4.67 24.37
N ASN A 156 -13.72 -5.48 24.43
CA ASN A 156 -12.36 -4.97 24.63
C ASN A 156 -11.86 -4.14 23.45
N ALA A 157 -12.23 -4.49 22.22
CA ALA A 157 -11.90 -3.70 21.04
C ALA A 157 -12.58 -2.33 21.08
N LEU A 158 -13.88 -2.29 21.42
CA LEU A 158 -14.66 -1.05 21.57
C LEU A 158 -14.05 -0.14 22.66
N LEU A 159 -13.78 -0.69 23.84
CA LEU A 159 -13.16 0.05 24.95
C LEU A 159 -11.81 0.65 24.57
N ASN A 160 -10.98 -0.08 23.81
CA ASN A 160 -9.68 0.43 23.38
C ASN A 160 -9.81 1.63 22.44
N VAL A 161 -10.80 1.60 21.54
CA VAL A 161 -11.08 2.69 20.59
C VAL A 161 -11.59 3.92 21.32
N GLU A 162 -12.53 3.73 22.24
CA GLU A 162 -13.07 4.83 23.05
C GLU A 162 -11.97 5.51 23.87
N GLN A 163 -11.00 4.75 24.40
CA GLN A 163 -9.94 5.28 25.26
C GLN A 163 -8.76 5.87 24.49
N LYS A 164 -8.33 5.22 23.40
CA LYS A 164 -7.08 5.55 22.70
C LYS A 164 -7.29 6.20 21.33
N GLY A 165 -8.52 6.18 20.81
CA GLY A 165 -8.81 6.52 19.42
C GLY A 165 -8.13 5.54 18.46
N GLY A 166 -8.03 5.96 17.19
CA GLY A 166 -7.30 5.23 16.16
C GLY A 166 -8.09 4.13 15.45
N ASP A 167 -7.42 3.52 14.48
CA ASP A 167 -8.04 2.57 13.57
C ASP A 167 -7.80 1.15 14.05
N ILE A 168 -8.86 0.35 13.97
CA ILE A 168 -8.81 -1.05 14.34
C ILE A 168 -8.95 -1.91 13.10
N LEU A 169 -8.01 -2.82 12.97
CA LEU A 169 -8.02 -3.90 12.01
C LEU A 169 -8.53 -5.17 12.65
N LEU A 170 -9.50 -5.79 12.00
CA LEU A 170 -9.85 -7.18 12.26
C LEU A 170 -9.13 -8.05 11.22
N ILE A 171 -8.29 -8.97 11.69
CA ILE A 171 -7.58 -9.92 10.85
C ILE A 171 -7.99 -11.34 11.23
N ARG A 172 -8.28 -12.17 10.23
CA ARG A 172 -8.58 -13.60 10.43
C ARG A 172 -7.92 -14.46 9.35
N LYS A 173 -7.93 -15.76 9.57
CA LYS A 173 -7.35 -16.72 8.63
C LYS A 173 -8.10 -16.69 7.29
N GLU A 174 -7.35 -16.67 6.19
CA GLU A 174 -7.91 -16.80 4.85
C GLU A 174 -8.13 -18.28 4.53
N SER A 175 -9.39 -18.69 4.49
CA SER A 175 -9.80 -20.09 4.25
C SER A 175 -10.11 -20.40 2.79
N ASN A 176 -10.36 -19.39 1.95
CA ASN A 176 -11.03 -19.53 0.66
C ASN A 176 -10.11 -19.41 -0.54
N ASN A 177 -8.82 -19.09 -0.37
CA ASN A 177 -7.95 -18.89 -1.53
C ASN A 177 -6.75 -19.82 -1.58
N ASP A 178 -7.03 -20.99 -2.10
CA ASP A 178 -6.08 -21.64 -2.97
C ASP A 178 -6.79 -21.91 -4.28
N SER A 179 -6.61 -21.03 -5.27
CA SER A 179 -6.94 -21.37 -6.66
C SER A 179 -6.29 -22.72 -6.99
N LEU A 180 -6.84 -23.48 -7.94
CA LEU A 180 -6.24 -24.78 -8.31
C LEU A 180 -4.74 -24.62 -8.60
N PHE A 181 -4.35 -23.52 -9.24
CA PHE A 181 -2.96 -23.16 -9.47
C PHE A 181 -2.16 -23.05 -8.15
N ILE A 182 -2.63 -22.27 -7.18
CA ILE A 182 -1.94 -22.12 -5.89
C ILE A 182 -1.85 -23.46 -5.15
N LYS A 183 -2.92 -24.26 -5.13
CA LYS A 183 -2.91 -25.62 -4.54
C LYS A 183 -1.83 -26.49 -5.18
N THR A 184 -1.82 -26.56 -6.51
CA THR A 184 -0.83 -27.34 -7.27
C THR A 184 0.58 -26.85 -7.00
N MET A 185 0.82 -25.54 -6.95
CA MET A 185 2.16 -24.99 -6.73
C MET A 185 2.65 -25.20 -5.29
N ARG A 186 1.77 -25.18 -4.29
CA ARG A 186 2.09 -25.50 -2.90
C ARG A 186 2.57 -26.93 -2.72
N GLU A 187 1.96 -27.88 -3.43
CA GLU A 187 2.32 -29.30 -3.38
C GLU A 187 3.56 -29.63 -4.22
N HIS A 188 3.94 -28.75 -5.16
CA HIS A 188 5.05 -29.00 -6.06
C HIS A 188 6.42 -28.88 -5.38
N GLN A 189 7.28 -29.88 -5.60
CA GLN A 189 8.59 -30.00 -4.94
C GLN A 189 9.49 -28.77 -5.10
N PHE A 190 9.43 -28.08 -6.25
CA PHE A 190 10.26 -26.91 -6.55
C PHE A 190 9.66 -25.59 -6.04
N TYR A 191 8.33 -25.52 -5.86
CA TYR A 191 7.62 -24.27 -5.60
C TYR A 191 7.00 -24.17 -4.21
N LYS A 192 6.94 -25.28 -3.45
CA LYS A 192 6.42 -25.30 -2.08
C LYS A 192 7.03 -24.22 -1.16
N ASN A 193 8.29 -23.86 -1.39
CA ASN A 193 9.00 -22.86 -0.60
C ASN A 193 8.51 -21.42 -0.84
N TRP A 194 7.83 -21.15 -1.96
CA TRP A 194 7.20 -19.83 -2.20
C TRP A 194 6.03 -19.56 -1.27
N PHE A 195 5.50 -20.63 -0.69
CA PHE A 195 4.34 -20.63 0.21
C PHE A 195 4.70 -21.12 1.61
N SER A 196 5.99 -21.39 1.90
CA SER A 196 6.38 -22.01 3.16
C SER A 196 6.05 -21.13 4.36
N GLU A 197 5.61 -21.77 5.45
CA GLU A 197 5.33 -21.15 6.75
C GLU A 197 6.54 -21.15 7.70
N ASN A 198 7.69 -21.63 7.20
CA ASN A 198 8.93 -21.72 7.96
C ASN A 198 9.61 -20.35 7.94
N TYR A 199 9.36 -19.58 8.99
CA TYR A 199 9.97 -18.27 9.21
C TYR A 199 10.57 -18.23 10.62
N ASN A 200 11.69 -17.51 10.76
CA ASN A 200 12.22 -17.20 12.08
C ASN A 200 11.23 -16.25 12.77
N LEU A 201 10.70 -16.67 13.92
CA LEU A 201 9.72 -15.90 14.67
C LEU A 201 10.41 -14.70 15.32
N PHE A 202 9.77 -13.53 15.27
CA PHE A 202 10.19 -12.42 16.11
C PHE A 202 9.96 -12.77 17.58
N GLU A 203 10.93 -12.51 18.44
CA GLU A 203 10.84 -12.74 19.88
C GLU A 203 9.96 -11.68 20.56
N ARG A 204 8.63 -11.75 20.33
CA ARG A 204 7.60 -11.17 21.21
C ARG A 204 6.33 -12.03 21.20
N ASP A 205 5.78 -12.33 22.38
CA ASP A 205 4.72 -13.32 22.57
C ASP A 205 3.41 -13.00 21.81
N ASN A 206 2.99 -11.74 21.77
CA ASN A 206 1.68 -11.36 21.20
C ASN A 206 1.62 -11.53 19.67
N TRP A 207 2.71 -11.21 18.95
CA TRP A 207 2.77 -11.43 17.50
C TRP A 207 2.94 -12.90 17.18
N LYS A 208 3.76 -13.62 17.93
CA LYS A 208 4.02 -15.04 17.72
C LYS A 208 2.73 -15.86 17.74
N GLN A 209 1.82 -15.57 18.66
CA GLN A 209 0.54 -16.28 18.73
C GLN A 209 -0.38 -15.97 17.54
N LEU A 210 -0.46 -14.70 17.15
CA LEU A 210 -1.20 -14.26 15.95
C LEU A 210 -0.65 -14.93 14.69
N GLU A 211 0.67 -14.89 14.51
CA GLU A 211 1.37 -15.49 13.38
C GLU A 211 1.14 -17.00 13.30
N GLN A 212 1.15 -17.70 14.44
CA GLN A 212 0.88 -19.14 14.51
C GLN A 212 -0.57 -19.48 14.19
N ASN A 213 -1.52 -18.79 14.82
CA ASN A 213 -2.95 -19.09 14.66
C ASN A 213 -3.47 -18.77 13.25
N LEU A 214 -2.98 -17.67 12.66
CA LEU A 214 -3.42 -17.21 11.34
C LEU A 214 -2.55 -17.73 10.19
N HIS A 215 -1.41 -18.37 10.50
CA HIS A 215 -0.40 -18.79 9.51
C HIS A 215 0.12 -17.62 8.65
N ILE A 216 0.27 -16.45 9.26
CA ILE A 216 0.85 -15.26 8.63
C ILE A 216 2.15 -14.87 9.30
N ARG A 217 2.91 -13.97 8.68
CA ARG A 217 4.12 -13.41 9.31
C ARG A 217 4.17 -11.92 9.16
N LEU A 218 4.40 -11.25 10.27
CA LEU A 218 4.77 -9.87 10.27
C LEU A 218 6.18 -9.74 9.70
N ILE A 219 6.40 -8.75 8.84
CA ILE A 219 7.73 -8.42 8.35
C ILE A 219 7.99 -6.93 8.51
N GLU A 220 9.27 -6.58 8.52
CA GLU A 220 9.69 -5.19 8.45
C GLU A 220 9.08 -4.52 7.21
N THR A 221 8.50 -3.34 7.40
CA THR A 221 7.84 -2.60 6.32
C THR A 221 8.72 -1.45 5.86
N THR A 222 9.53 -1.73 4.85
CA THR A 222 10.37 -0.74 4.16
C THR A 222 10.06 -0.74 2.66
N ASP A 223 10.46 0.32 1.96
CA ASP A 223 10.34 0.42 0.50
C ASP A 223 11.23 -0.59 -0.26
N GLN A 224 12.19 -1.21 0.44
CA GLN A 224 13.02 -2.31 -0.09
C GLN A 224 12.32 -3.67 -0.02
N ILE A 225 11.39 -3.82 0.94
CA ILE A 225 10.76 -5.11 1.25
C ILE A 225 9.32 -5.15 0.72
N ALA A 226 8.56 -4.07 0.87
CA ALA A 226 7.15 -3.98 0.54
C ALA A 226 6.88 -2.90 -0.51
N VAL A 227 5.76 -3.04 -1.22
CA VAL A 227 5.30 -2.00 -2.13
C VAL A 227 4.77 -0.82 -1.31
N ILE A 228 5.59 0.23 -1.22
CA ILE A 228 5.24 1.54 -0.65
C ILE A 228 5.32 2.57 -1.79
N PRO A 229 4.17 3.02 -2.33
CA PRO A 229 4.15 3.98 -3.44
C PRO A 229 4.81 5.31 -3.04
N ARG A 230 5.73 5.81 -3.89
CA ARG A 230 6.32 7.14 -3.69
C ARG A 230 5.30 8.24 -3.92
N LYS A 231 5.52 9.42 -3.33
CA LYS A 231 4.58 10.56 -3.41
C LYS A 231 4.26 10.96 -4.85
N GLU A 232 5.24 10.92 -5.75
CA GLU A 232 5.09 11.26 -7.17
C GLU A 232 4.21 10.24 -7.90
N PHE A 233 4.31 8.97 -7.49
CA PHE A 233 3.51 7.87 -8.02
C PHE A 233 2.04 8.02 -7.61
N VAL A 234 1.80 8.35 -6.33
CA VAL A 234 0.48 8.64 -5.79
C VAL A 234 -0.14 9.87 -6.47
N SER A 235 0.61 10.97 -6.56
CA SER A 235 0.10 12.22 -7.16
C SER A 235 -0.23 12.07 -8.64
N THR A 236 0.55 11.28 -9.38
CA THR A 236 0.26 10.97 -10.79
C THR A 236 -1.02 10.16 -10.91
N ALA A 237 -1.21 9.13 -10.08
CA ALA A 237 -2.45 8.35 -10.08
C ALA A 237 -3.66 9.23 -9.75
N ASP A 238 -3.57 10.05 -8.70
CA ASP A 238 -4.65 10.95 -8.30
C ASP A 238 -4.96 11.99 -9.40
N HIS A 239 -3.95 12.50 -10.12
CA HIS A 239 -4.18 13.39 -11.26
C HIS A 239 -4.96 12.70 -12.39
N ILE A 240 -4.62 11.44 -12.70
CA ILE A 240 -5.32 10.64 -13.71
C ILE A 240 -6.78 10.39 -13.29
N ILE A 241 -7.01 9.98 -12.03
CA ILE A 241 -8.36 9.76 -11.50
C ILE A 241 -9.18 11.05 -11.55
N ASN A 242 -8.64 12.17 -11.07
CA ASN A 242 -9.33 13.45 -11.09
C ASN A 242 -9.68 13.88 -12.51
N ARG A 243 -8.79 13.68 -13.47
CA ARG A 243 -9.08 13.97 -14.88
C ARG A 243 -10.22 13.09 -15.39
N TRP A 244 -10.17 11.78 -15.14
CA TRP A 244 -11.24 10.85 -15.52
C TRP A 244 -12.61 11.27 -14.97
N LEU A 245 -12.71 11.55 -13.68
CA LEU A 245 -13.96 11.94 -13.03
C LEU A 245 -14.57 13.23 -13.64
N ASN A 246 -13.72 14.15 -14.11
CA ASN A 246 -14.14 15.43 -14.66
C ASN A 246 -14.46 15.40 -16.16
N VAL A 247 -13.81 14.54 -16.95
CA VAL A 247 -13.92 14.58 -18.43
C VAL A 247 -14.63 13.37 -19.03
N ALA A 248 -14.80 12.27 -18.28
CA ALA A 248 -15.40 11.06 -18.84
C ALA A 248 -16.88 11.25 -19.17
N VAL A 249 -17.27 10.74 -20.33
CA VAL A 249 -18.64 10.74 -20.85
C VAL A 249 -19.01 9.32 -21.28
N GLU A 250 -20.31 9.04 -21.36
CA GLU A 250 -20.86 7.70 -21.56
C GLU A 250 -20.46 7.04 -22.90
N ASP A 251 -20.29 7.82 -23.97
CA ASP A 251 -19.94 7.32 -25.31
C ASP A 251 -18.45 7.49 -25.69
N SER A 252 -17.62 7.96 -24.76
CA SER A 252 -16.19 8.18 -25.01
C SER A 252 -15.36 7.72 -23.82
N PRO A 253 -14.73 6.53 -23.90
CA PRO A 253 -13.94 6.00 -22.79
C PRO A 253 -12.72 6.89 -22.53
N PHE A 254 -12.39 7.07 -21.25
CA PHE A 254 -11.14 7.67 -20.84
C PHE A 254 -10.03 6.62 -20.87
N ILE A 255 -9.15 6.70 -21.88
CA ILE A 255 -8.12 5.69 -22.13
C ILE A 255 -6.80 6.11 -21.49
N VAL A 256 -6.23 5.23 -20.66
CA VAL A 256 -4.90 5.37 -20.07
C VAL A 256 -4.03 4.21 -20.56
N LEU A 257 -2.97 4.54 -21.28
CA LEU A 257 -1.98 3.57 -21.77
C LEU A 257 -0.76 3.59 -20.85
N ILE A 258 -0.39 2.43 -20.30
CA ILE A 258 0.78 2.28 -19.45
C ILE A 258 1.85 1.58 -20.28
N CYS A 259 2.92 2.32 -20.61
CA CYS A 259 4.00 1.86 -21.47
C CYS A 259 5.37 2.24 -20.91
N GLY A 260 6.42 1.57 -21.41
CA GLY A 260 7.80 1.71 -20.94
C GLY A 260 8.56 0.39 -20.97
N GLU A 261 9.87 0.43 -20.75
CA GLU A 261 10.71 -0.76 -20.84
C GLU A 261 10.35 -1.83 -19.79
N LYS A 262 10.86 -3.05 -19.99
CA LYS A 262 10.76 -4.11 -18.98
C LYS A 262 11.34 -3.65 -17.63
N ASP A 263 10.73 -4.08 -16.54
CA ASP A 263 11.17 -3.83 -15.16
C ASP A 263 11.16 -2.36 -14.70
N MET A 264 10.46 -1.48 -15.42
CA MET A 264 10.27 -0.06 -15.06
C MET A 264 9.09 0.19 -14.09
N GLY A 265 8.49 -0.84 -13.50
CA GLY A 265 7.38 -0.70 -12.53
C GLY A 265 5.99 -0.50 -13.14
N LYS A 266 5.80 -0.75 -14.45
CA LYS A 266 4.50 -0.62 -15.15
C LYS A 266 3.37 -1.38 -14.48
N SER A 267 3.57 -2.68 -14.22
CA SER A 267 2.57 -3.56 -13.61
C SER A 267 2.22 -3.09 -12.19
N THR A 268 3.21 -2.58 -11.44
CA THR A 268 2.98 -1.99 -10.12
C THR A 268 2.15 -0.71 -10.21
N PHE A 269 2.41 0.16 -11.18
CA PHE A 269 1.66 1.41 -11.38
C PHE A 269 0.24 1.17 -11.83
N ILE A 270 0.04 0.33 -12.84
CA ILE A 270 -1.31 0.05 -13.34
C ILE A 270 -2.15 -0.67 -12.28
N ARG A 271 -1.59 -1.57 -11.46
CA ARG A 271 -2.31 -2.20 -10.35
C ARG A 271 -2.69 -1.19 -9.27
N TYR A 272 -1.77 -0.31 -8.89
CA TYR A 272 -2.07 0.77 -7.96
C TYR A 272 -3.16 1.71 -8.49
N LEU A 273 -3.05 2.16 -9.76
CA LEU A 273 -4.04 3.02 -10.41
C LEU A 273 -5.40 2.32 -10.52
N THR A 274 -5.42 1.03 -10.84
CA THR A 274 -6.63 0.20 -10.85
C THR A 274 -7.32 0.24 -9.50
N ASN A 275 -6.57 -0.05 -8.43
CA ASN A 275 -7.04 -0.01 -7.06
C ASN A 275 -7.52 1.38 -6.64
N ARG A 276 -6.84 2.46 -7.04
CA ARG A 276 -7.31 3.85 -6.81
C ARG A 276 -8.62 4.14 -7.56
N ALA A 277 -8.76 3.66 -8.79
CA ALA A 277 -9.96 3.90 -9.61
C ALA A 277 -11.19 3.16 -9.07
N LEU A 278 -11.00 1.99 -8.47
CA LEU A 278 -12.06 1.15 -7.90
C LEU A 278 -12.86 1.87 -6.80
N ASP A 279 -12.25 2.82 -6.07
CA ASP A 279 -12.93 3.65 -5.07
C ASP A 279 -14.09 4.49 -5.66
N HIS A 280 -14.14 4.66 -6.99
CA HIS A 280 -15.12 5.49 -7.69
C HIS A 280 -16.14 4.70 -8.52
N ILE A 281 -16.03 3.37 -8.57
CA ILE A 281 -16.89 2.53 -9.40
C ILE A 281 -18.30 2.47 -8.85
N SER A 282 -19.28 2.62 -9.74
CA SER A 282 -20.68 2.82 -9.37
C SER A 282 -21.63 2.45 -10.51
N SER A 283 -22.91 2.82 -10.38
CA SER A 283 -23.85 2.78 -11.50
C SER A 283 -23.44 3.72 -12.64
N THR A 284 -22.68 4.78 -12.36
CA THR A 284 -22.27 5.82 -13.33
C THR A 284 -20.89 5.56 -13.94
N PHE A 285 -19.94 5.07 -13.14
CA PHE A 285 -18.55 4.87 -13.55
C PHE A 285 -18.22 3.38 -13.68
N SER A 286 -17.43 3.02 -14.68
CA SER A 286 -16.90 1.67 -14.88
C SER A 286 -15.41 1.68 -15.19
N LEU A 287 -14.75 0.56 -14.91
CA LEU A 287 -13.32 0.38 -15.13
C LEU A 287 -13.10 -0.92 -15.90
N THR A 288 -12.46 -0.81 -17.05
CA THR A 288 -12.00 -1.97 -17.82
C THR A 288 -10.47 -1.99 -17.83
N TYR A 289 -9.89 -3.14 -17.52
CA TYR A 289 -8.48 -3.41 -17.67
C TYR A 289 -8.24 -4.21 -18.94
N PHE A 290 -7.40 -3.71 -19.84
CA PHE A 290 -6.90 -4.43 -21.01
C PHE A 290 -5.48 -4.90 -20.74
N ASP A 291 -5.31 -6.21 -20.76
CA ASP A 291 -4.01 -6.83 -20.63
C ASP A 291 -3.46 -7.19 -22.01
N CYS A 292 -2.55 -6.35 -22.52
CA CYS A 292 -1.84 -6.60 -23.76
C CYS A 292 -0.40 -7.07 -23.52
N ASP A 293 0.03 -7.30 -22.28
CA ASP A 293 1.33 -7.94 -22.00
C ASP A 293 1.18 -9.47 -22.00
N ILE A 294 1.46 -10.09 -23.15
CA ILE A 294 1.39 -11.55 -23.34
C ILE A 294 2.53 -12.30 -22.63
N GLY A 295 3.57 -11.62 -22.17
CA GLY A 295 4.68 -12.24 -21.45
C GLY A 295 4.39 -12.38 -19.96
N GLN A 296 3.76 -11.36 -19.37
CA GLN A 296 3.43 -11.32 -17.94
C GLN A 296 2.00 -10.80 -17.74
N CYS A 297 1.04 -11.69 -17.98
CA CYS A 297 -0.37 -11.36 -17.80
C CYS A 297 -0.76 -11.19 -16.32
N GLU A 298 -1.74 -10.33 -16.08
CA GLU A 298 -2.34 -10.04 -14.77
C GLU A 298 -3.51 -11.00 -14.47
N PHE A 299 -4.44 -11.15 -15.43
CA PHE A 299 -5.70 -11.88 -15.23
C PHE A 299 -5.78 -13.25 -15.92
N SER A 300 -4.70 -13.68 -16.56
CA SER A 300 -4.67 -14.93 -17.33
C SER A 300 -3.31 -15.60 -17.26
N ILE A 301 -3.20 -16.80 -17.83
CA ILE A 301 -1.91 -17.42 -18.11
C ILE A 301 -1.17 -16.65 -19.21
N GLY A 302 0.16 -16.79 -19.25
CA GLY A 302 0.99 -16.21 -20.30
C GLY A 302 0.54 -16.61 -21.71
N GLY A 303 0.77 -15.72 -22.67
CA GLY A 303 0.40 -15.90 -24.08
C GLY A 303 -1.04 -15.55 -24.40
N CYS A 304 -1.71 -14.80 -23.51
CA CYS A 304 -3.08 -14.36 -23.69
C CYS A 304 -3.16 -12.83 -23.76
N LEU A 305 -4.08 -12.32 -24.58
CA LEU A 305 -4.57 -10.96 -24.47
C LEU A 305 -5.98 -11.02 -23.88
N SER A 306 -6.31 -10.10 -22.98
CA SER A 306 -7.61 -10.11 -22.34
C SER A 306 -8.11 -8.72 -21.99
N TYR A 307 -9.41 -8.60 -21.74
CA TYR A 307 -9.92 -7.52 -20.92
C TYR A 307 -10.86 -8.03 -19.84
N VAL A 308 -10.93 -7.26 -18.76
CA VAL A 308 -11.78 -7.53 -17.59
C VAL A 308 -12.40 -6.23 -17.12
N ASN A 309 -13.72 -6.22 -16.91
CA ASN A 309 -14.40 -5.17 -16.16
C ASN A 309 -14.21 -5.45 -14.67
N LEU A 310 -13.71 -4.46 -13.94
CA LEU A 310 -13.29 -4.64 -12.55
C LEU A 310 -14.28 -3.99 -11.59
N ASP A 311 -14.62 -4.74 -10.55
CA ASP A 311 -15.48 -4.34 -9.43
C ASP A 311 -14.86 -4.65 -8.06
N SER A 312 -13.68 -5.25 -8.04
CA SER A 312 -13.01 -5.78 -6.85
C SER A 312 -11.51 -5.51 -6.88
N PRO A 313 -10.89 -5.24 -5.72
CA PRO A 313 -9.50 -4.80 -5.66
C PRO A 313 -8.49 -5.91 -5.88
N LEU A 314 -7.34 -5.53 -6.44
CA LEU A 314 -6.19 -6.39 -6.70
C LEU A 314 -5.24 -6.34 -5.50
N LEU A 315 -5.54 -7.15 -4.48
CA LEU A 315 -4.80 -7.20 -3.21
C LEU A 315 -3.84 -8.40 -3.12
N GLY A 316 -3.15 -8.69 -4.22
CA GLY A 316 -2.21 -9.80 -4.31
C GLY A 316 -1.55 -9.94 -5.68
N PRO A 317 -0.66 -10.92 -5.86
CA PRO A 317 -0.02 -11.20 -7.14
C PRO A 317 -1.01 -11.74 -8.19
N PRO A 318 -0.65 -11.74 -9.50
CA PRO A 318 -1.52 -12.25 -10.58
C PRO A 318 -2.18 -13.60 -10.28
N CYS A 319 -1.38 -14.56 -9.82
CA CYS A 319 -1.84 -15.92 -9.49
C CYS A 319 -2.91 -15.99 -8.39
N SER A 320 -3.07 -14.94 -7.59
CA SER A 320 -4.08 -14.86 -6.53
C SER A 320 -5.48 -14.53 -7.04
N HIS A 321 -5.59 -13.92 -8.22
CA HIS A 321 -6.84 -13.49 -8.84
C HIS A 321 -7.09 -14.07 -10.24
N ILE A 322 -6.22 -14.95 -10.75
CA ILE A 322 -6.56 -15.89 -11.82
C ILE A 322 -7.56 -16.92 -11.24
N LYS A 323 -8.83 -16.54 -11.17
CA LYS A 323 -9.92 -17.34 -10.60
C LYS A 323 -10.95 -17.71 -11.66
N SER A 324 -11.88 -18.57 -11.28
CA SER A 324 -13.13 -18.76 -12.03
C SER A 324 -14.09 -17.56 -11.93
N ASN A 325 -13.86 -16.66 -10.96
CA ASN A 325 -14.62 -15.42 -10.78
C ASN A 325 -13.78 -14.35 -10.02
N PRO A 326 -13.54 -13.15 -10.57
CA PRO A 326 -13.85 -12.78 -11.96
C PRO A 326 -12.91 -13.50 -12.93
N LYS A 327 -13.48 -14.09 -13.98
CA LYS A 327 -12.73 -14.49 -15.18
C LYS A 327 -12.57 -13.25 -16.06
N PRO A 328 -11.56 -13.21 -16.94
CA PRO A 328 -11.56 -12.22 -17.99
C PRO A 328 -12.85 -12.31 -18.79
N ASP A 329 -13.49 -11.16 -19.04
CA ASP A 329 -14.70 -11.07 -19.84
C ASP A 329 -14.44 -11.63 -21.25
N ARG A 330 -13.26 -11.31 -21.79
CA ARG A 330 -12.77 -11.88 -23.04
C ARG A 330 -11.29 -12.18 -22.94
N LEU A 331 -10.91 -13.31 -23.51
CA LEU A 331 -9.54 -13.78 -23.58
C LEU A 331 -9.26 -14.33 -24.99
N LEU A 332 -8.17 -13.88 -25.59
CA LEU A 332 -7.65 -14.38 -26.86
C LEU A 332 -6.29 -15.04 -26.62
N TYR A 333 -6.20 -16.34 -26.90
CA TYR A 333 -4.94 -17.07 -26.80
C TYR A 333 -4.07 -16.78 -28.04
N TYR A 334 -2.99 -16.04 -27.84
CA TYR A 334 -1.98 -15.73 -28.86
C TYR A 334 -1.00 -16.89 -29.05
N GLY A 335 -0.70 -17.64 -27.99
CA GLY A 335 0.09 -18.87 -28.05
C GLY A 335 1.60 -18.70 -27.98
N LEU A 336 2.10 -17.48 -27.84
CA LEU A 336 3.51 -17.16 -27.63
C LEU A 336 3.65 -16.14 -26.49
N LEU A 337 4.81 -16.12 -25.83
CA LEU A 337 5.09 -15.19 -24.72
C LEU A 337 5.75 -13.88 -25.19
N SER A 338 6.00 -13.74 -26.49
CA SER A 338 6.63 -12.57 -27.07
C SER A 338 6.05 -12.29 -28.46
N PRO A 339 5.75 -11.02 -28.80
CA PRO A 339 5.28 -10.68 -30.13
C PRO A 339 6.40 -10.60 -31.18
N GLN A 340 7.68 -10.75 -30.79
CA GLN A 340 8.84 -10.53 -31.65
C GLN A 340 8.79 -11.31 -32.97
N THR A 341 8.28 -12.54 -32.95
CA THR A 341 8.21 -13.40 -34.15
C THR A 341 7.10 -12.98 -35.12
N SER A 342 6.08 -12.24 -34.66
CA SER A 342 5.00 -11.74 -35.51
C SER A 342 4.29 -10.53 -34.90
N PRO A 343 4.91 -9.33 -34.91
CA PRO A 343 4.30 -8.12 -34.36
C PRO A 343 2.96 -7.77 -35.04
N VAL A 344 2.86 -8.02 -36.35
CA VAL A 344 1.62 -7.82 -37.12
C VAL A 344 0.47 -8.67 -36.57
N ARG A 345 0.73 -9.95 -36.28
CA ARG A 345 -0.28 -10.85 -35.71
C ARG A 345 -0.71 -10.37 -34.32
N TYR A 346 0.24 -9.94 -33.49
CA TYR A 346 -0.09 -9.39 -32.18
C TYR A 346 -0.99 -8.15 -32.27
N LEU A 347 -0.71 -7.22 -33.19
CA LEU A 347 -1.58 -6.06 -33.44
C LEU A 347 -2.96 -6.47 -33.98
N GLN A 348 -3.06 -7.53 -34.79
CA GLN A 348 -4.35 -8.08 -35.21
C GLN A 348 -5.16 -8.61 -34.02
N TYR A 349 -4.51 -9.26 -33.05
CA TYR A 349 -5.15 -9.74 -31.82
C TYR A 349 -5.63 -8.59 -30.94
N ILE A 350 -4.82 -7.53 -30.76
CA ILE A 350 -5.25 -6.32 -30.03
C ILE A 350 -6.47 -5.70 -30.73
N ASN A 351 -6.42 -5.55 -32.06
CA ASN A 351 -7.53 -4.99 -32.81
C ASN A 351 -8.81 -5.83 -32.68
N LYS A 352 -8.69 -7.15 -32.73
CA LYS A 352 -9.80 -8.07 -32.51
C LYS A 352 -10.37 -7.93 -31.10
N LEU A 353 -9.52 -7.86 -30.07
CA LEU A 353 -9.95 -7.68 -28.69
C LEU A 353 -10.70 -6.35 -28.51
N ARG A 354 -10.18 -5.26 -29.08
CA ARG A 354 -10.84 -3.95 -29.09
C ARG A 354 -12.20 -3.98 -29.79
N GLN A 355 -12.30 -4.66 -30.93
CA GLN A 355 -13.57 -4.81 -31.66
C GLN A 355 -14.61 -5.55 -30.82
N ILE A 356 -14.21 -6.63 -30.14
CA ILE A 356 -15.10 -7.38 -29.24
C ILE A 356 -15.57 -6.49 -28.10
N TRP A 357 -14.65 -5.75 -27.45
CA TRP A 357 -15.02 -4.82 -26.38
C TRP A 357 -16.00 -3.75 -26.86
N ASN A 358 -15.77 -3.15 -28.03
CA ASN A 358 -16.70 -2.16 -28.60
C ASN A 358 -18.11 -2.74 -28.82
N ILE A 359 -18.23 -4.01 -29.20
CA ILE A 359 -19.52 -4.70 -29.36
C ILE A 359 -20.16 -4.91 -27.99
N ASP A 360 -19.40 -5.41 -27.03
CA ASP A 360 -19.88 -5.67 -25.67
C ASP A 360 -20.37 -4.38 -24.99
N GLN A 361 -19.68 -3.25 -25.16
CA GLN A 361 -20.10 -1.97 -24.58
C GLN A 361 -21.41 -1.44 -25.18
N LYS A 362 -21.62 -1.61 -26.49
CA LYS A 362 -22.89 -1.22 -27.14
C LYS A 362 -24.09 -2.01 -26.63
N ASN A 363 -23.86 -3.24 -26.18
CA ASN A 363 -24.89 -4.11 -25.64
C ASN A 363 -25.09 -3.94 -24.13
N GLY A 364 -24.21 -3.18 -23.46
CA GLY A 364 -24.26 -2.93 -22.02
C GLY A 364 -24.94 -1.61 -21.66
N ASN A 365 -25.04 -1.35 -20.36
CA ASN A 365 -25.43 -0.03 -19.88
C ASN A 365 -24.30 0.97 -20.16
N GLN A 366 -24.66 2.10 -20.76
CA GLN A 366 -23.73 3.20 -20.96
C GLN A 366 -23.24 3.72 -19.61
N LYS A 367 -21.92 3.78 -19.45
CA LYS A 367 -21.24 4.25 -18.24
C LYS A 367 -20.04 5.10 -18.64
N ARG A 368 -19.67 6.04 -17.77
CA ARG A 368 -18.43 6.82 -17.89
C ARG A 368 -17.25 5.91 -17.61
N SER A 369 -16.70 5.30 -18.65
CA SER A 369 -15.70 4.24 -18.53
C SER A 369 -14.27 4.78 -18.52
N MET A 370 -13.42 4.20 -17.67
CA MET A 370 -11.97 4.24 -17.79
C MET A 370 -11.48 2.93 -18.40
N ILE A 371 -10.56 3.02 -19.35
CA ILE A 371 -9.82 1.87 -19.87
C ILE A 371 -8.35 2.00 -19.47
N LEU A 372 -7.87 1.07 -18.66
CA LEU A 372 -6.44 0.95 -18.35
C LEU A 372 -5.83 -0.11 -19.27
N ILE A 373 -4.79 0.25 -20.03
CA ILE A 373 -4.14 -0.66 -20.97
C ILE A 373 -2.72 -0.96 -20.49
N ASN A 374 -2.47 -2.20 -20.10
CA ASN A 374 -1.14 -2.74 -19.87
C ASN A 374 -0.49 -3.13 -21.20
N THR A 375 0.78 -2.78 -21.40
CA THR A 375 1.51 -3.05 -22.64
C THR A 375 2.80 -3.82 -22.40
N MET A 376 3.28 -4.50 -23.45
CA MET A 376 4.59 -5.16 -23.45
C MET A 376 5.72 -4.21 -23.05
N GLY A 377 6.72 -4.72 -22.35
CA GLY A 377 7.93 -4.00 -21.95
C GLY A 377 8.95 -3.71 -23.06
N TRP A 378 8.52 -3.19 -24.20
CA TRP A 378 9.41 -2.84 -25.31
C TRP A 378 9.96 -1.42 -25.16
N GLY A 379 11.27 -1.29 -24.99
CA GLY A 379 11.97 -0.01 -24.82
C GLY A 379 12.75 0.46 -26.04
N THR A 380 13.23 -0.47 -26.85
CA THR A 380 13.98 -0.20 -28.08
C THR A 380 13.50 -1.14 -29.18
N GLY A 381 13.28 -0.60 -30.39
CA GLY A 381 12.96 -1.40 -31.56
C GLY A 381 14.24 -2.08 -32.06
N LYS A 382 14.25 -3.41 -32.06
CA LYS A 382 15.18 -4.19 -32.88
C LYS A 382 14.38 -5.10 -33.79
#